data_AF-A0A1F9DD14-F1
#
_entry.id   AF-A0A1F9DD14-F1
#
_cell.length_a   1.000
_cell.length_b   1.000
_cell.length_c   1.000
_cell.angle_alpha   90.00
_cell.angle_beta   90.00
_cell.angle_gamma   90.00
#
_symmetry.space_group_name_H-M   'P 1'
#
loop_
_entity.id
_entity.type
_entity.pdbx_description
1 polymer ?
#
loop_
_entity_poly.entity_id
_entity_poly.type
_entity_poly.pdbx_seq_one_letter_code
_entity_poly.pdbx_strand_id
1 'polypeptide(L)'
;MSGAIAALVGMFPAAFLFALVWKFPIPLAGYASGLKGALLSPLAVVFYGVLGGFIVVPGLGAATGALAFQIARGNAPKAQKLSVIFGLLWALAAAAFLALLDKIIGPW
;
A
#
# COMPACT_ATOMS: atom_id res chain seq x y z
N MET A 1 -6.86 -8.64 -12.24
CA MET A 1 -5.40 -8.68 -12.06
C MET A 1 -4.76 -7.30 -11.96
N SER A 2 -5.08 -6.33 -12.82
CA SER A 2 -4.44 -4.99 -12.79
C SER A 2 -4.50 -4.28 -11.44
N GLY A 3 -5.60 -4.42 -10.68
CA GLY A 3 -5.71 -3.85 -9.33
C GLY A 3 -4.77 -4.49 -8.30
N ALA A 4 -4.53 -5.79 -8.36
CA ALA A 4 -3.58 -6.48 -7.48
C ALA A 4 -2.13 -6.04 -7.74
N ILE A 5 -1.75 -5.94 -9.01
CA ILE A 5 -0.42 -5.48 -9.42
C ILE A 5 -0.22 -4.01 -9.03
N ALA A 6 -1.22 -3.17 -9.30
CA ALA A 6 -1.19 -1.76 -8.90
C ALA A 6 -1.09 -1.61 -7.38
N ALA A 7 -1.78 -2.46 -6.61
CA ALA A 7 -1.66 -2.47 -5.16
C ALA A 7 -0.24 -2.86 -4.70
N LEU A 8 0.31 -3.98 -5.21
CA LEU A 8 1.67 -4.43 -4.90
C LEU A 8 2.73 -3.37 -5.18
N VAL A 9 2.76 -2.90 -6.43
CA VAL A 9 3.76 -1.92 -6.88
C VAL A 9 3.53 -0.58 -6.19
N GLY A 10 2.27 -0.20 -5.98
CA GLY A 10 1.88 1.04 -5.32
C GLY A 10 2.30 1.12 -3.86
N MET A 11 2.55 0.00 -3.17
CA MET A 11 3.00 0.03 -1.77
C MET A 11 4.36 0.72 -1.61
N PHE A 12 5.26 0.59 -2.60
CA PHE A 12 6.59 1.21 -2.56
C PHE A 12 6.52 2.75 -2.56
N PRO A 13 5.90 3.41 -3.57
CA PRO A 13 5.74 4.86 -3.55
C PRO A 13 4.84 5.32 -2.42
N ALA A 14 3.83 4.54 -2.01
CA ALA A 14 3.00 4.87 -0.85
C ALA A 14 3.86 4.95 0.43
N ALA A 15 4.62 3.89 0.75
CA ALA A 15 5.50 3.88 1.92
C ALA A 15 6.56 4.98 1.84
N PHE A 16 7.10 5.25 0.65
CA PHE A 16 8.04 6.36 0.44
C PHE A 16 7.41 7.71 0.81
N LEU A 17 6.21 8.01 0.29
CA LEU A 17 5.51 9.26 0.57
C LEU A 17 5.15 9.39 2.06
N PHE A 18 4.65 8.32 2.67
CA PHE A 18 4.33 8.32 4.10
C PHE A 18 5.59 8.47 4.96
N ALA A 19 6.70 7.81 4.64
CA ALA A 19 7.96 7.97 5.35
C ALA A 19 8.64 9.32 5.09
N LEU A 20 8.31 10.01 4.00
CA LEU A 20 8.80 11.36 3.76
C LEU A 20 8.15 12.37 4.71
N VAL A 21 6.85 12.21 4.98
CA VAL A 21 6.04 13.20 5.74
C VAL A 21 5.81 12.79 7.20
N TRP A 22 5.68 11.50 7.48
CA TRP A 22 5.35 10.95 8.79
C TRP A 22 6.43 10.01 9.33
N LYS A 23 6.35 9.74 10.64
CA LYS A 23 7.14 8.68 11.27
C LYS A 23 6.65 7.34 10.76
N PHE A 24 7.48 6.66 9.98
CA PHE A 24 7.17 5.35 9.41
C PHE A 24 8.02 4.28 10.09
N PRO A 25 7.44 3.11 10.44
CA PRO A 25 8.21 2.05 11.06
C PRO A 25 9.14 1.41 10.03
N ILE A 26 10.45 1.46 10.29
CA ILE A 26 11.48 0.86 9.46
C ILE A 26 12.12 -0.31 10.21
N PRO A 27 12.05 -1.53 9.67
CA PRO A 27 12.70 -2.69 10.26
C PRO A 27 14.18 -2.40 10.52
N LEU A 28 14.67 -2.75 11.70
CA LEU A 28 16.07 -2.58 12.14
C LEU A 28 16.56 -1.13 12.28
N ALA A 29 15.75 -0.12 11.93
CA ALA A 29 16.09 1.30 12.04
C ALA A 29 15.12 2.11 12.91
N GLY A 30 14.05 1.47 13.42
CA GLY A 30 13.02 2.11 14.22
C GLY A 30 12.12 3.05 13.40
N TYR A 31 11.47 3.99 14.07
CA TYR A 31 10.65 5.00 13.38
C TYR A 31 11.54 6.08 12.75
N ALA A 32 11.42 6.26 11.44
CA ALA A 32 12.13 7.28 10.69
C ALA A 32 11.18 8.13 9.86
N SER A 33 11.56 9.38 9.61
CA SER A 33 10.84 10.32 8.75
C SER A 33 11.80 11.10 7.86
N GLY A 34 11.26 11.86 6.90
CA GLY A 34 12.05 12.66 5.96
C GLY A 34 12.77 11.80 4.91
N LEU A 35 13.77 12.37 4.23
CA LEU A 35 14.43 11.71 3.11
C LEU A 35 15.09 10.38 3.50
N LYS A 36 15.70 10.32 4.68
CA LYS A 36 16.30 9.09 5.22
C LYS A 36 15.24 7.99 5.39
N GLY A 37 14.09 8.32 5.97
CA GLY A 37 12.98 7.38 6.13
C GLY A 37 12.44 6.92 4.78
N ALA A 38 12.23 7.86 3.85
CA ALA A 38 11.74 7.57 2.51
C ALA A 38 12.63 6.59 1.75
N LEU A 39 13.96 6.77 1.78
CA LEU A 39 14.91 5.87 1.12
C LEU A 39 14.98 4.47 1.73
N LEU A 40 14.71 4.35 3.04
CA LEU A 40 14.70 3.07 3.75
C LEU A 40 13.32 2.39 3.73
N SER A 41 12.24 3.10 3.38
CA SER A 41 10.87 2.59 3.34
C SER A 41 10.64 1.34 2.48
N PRO A 42 11.38 1.07 1.37
CA PRO A 42 11.22 -0.19 0.64
C PRO A 42 11.51 -1.43 1.49
N LEU A 43 12.44 -1.34 2.46
CA LEU A 43 12.71 -2.44 3.40
C LEU A 43 11.49 -2.74 4.27
N ALA A 44 10.77 -1.71 4.70
CA ALA A 44 9.53 -1.87 5.45
C ALA A 44 8.46 -2.55 4.59
N VAL A 45 8.30 -2.15 3.34
CA VAL A 45 7.35 -2.79 2.41
C VAL A 45 7.64 -4.27 2.24
N VAL A 46 8.92 -4.65 2.07
CA VAL A 46 9.29 -6.06 1.95
C VAL A 46 9.05 -6.82 3.25
N PHE A 47 9.48 -6.27 4.38
CA PHE A 47 9.35 -6.92 5.68
C PHE A 47 7.89 -7.13 6.08
N TYR A 48 7.08 -6.08 6.08
CA TYR A 48 5.65 -6.16 6.38
C TYR A 48 4.85 -6.87 5.28
N GLY A 49 5.35 -6.83 4.04
CA GLY A 49 4.83 -7.61 2.92
C GLY A 49 4.93 -9.11 3.17
N VAL A 50 6.10 -9.60 3.58
CA VAL A 50 6.32 -11.03 3.91
C VAL A 50 5.49 -11.48 5.11
N LEU A 51 5.25 -10.60 6.09
CA LEU A 51 4.38 -10.88 7.24
C LEU A 51 2.88 -10.99 6.90
N GLY A 52 2.50 -10.83 5.63
CA GLY A 52 1.13 -11.01 5.16
C GLY A 52 0.63 -9.88 4.26
N GLY A 53 1.32 -8.74 4.22
CA GLY A 53 0.97 -7.60 3.36
C GLY A 53 0.91 -7.96 1.86
N PHE A 54 1.78 -8.85 1.39
CA PHE A 54 1.80 -9.33 -0.01
C PHE A 54 0.66 -10.29 -0.36
N ILE A 55 -0.10 -10.76 0.63
CA ILE A 55 -1.30 -11.57 0.39
C ILE A 55 -2.54 -10.68 0.52
N VAL A 56 -2.62 -9.91 1.61
CA VAL A 56 -3.80 -9.11 1.95
C VAL A 56 -4.00 -7.95 0.95
N VAL A 57 -2.98 -7.13 0.73
CA VAL A 57 -3.11 -5.91 -0.11
C VAL A 57 -3.45 -6.25 -1.57
N PRO A 58 -2.81 -7.24 -2.21
CA PRO A 58 -3.11 -7.59 -3.59
C PRO A 58 -4.44 -8.35 -3.70
N GLY A 59 -4.81 -9.12 -2.66
CA GLY A 59 -6.13 -9.75 -2.55
C GLY A 59 -7.25 -8.71 -2.54
N LEU A 60 -7.12 -7.65 -1.74
CA LEU A 60 -8.06 -6.53 -1.71
C LEU A 60 -8.07 -5.75 -3.04
N GLY A 61 -6.90 -5.54 -3.65
CA GLY A 61 -6.78 -4.94 -4.98
C GLY A 61 -7.43 -5.79 -6.08
N ALA A 62 -7.38 -7.12 -5.98
CA ALA A 62 -8.06 -8.03 -6.88
C ALA A 62 -9.59 -7.98 -6.69
N ALA A 63 -10.05 -8.05 -5.43
CA ALA A 63 -11.47 -8.02 -5.08
C ALA A 63 -12.14 -6.72 -5.53
N THR A 64 -11.51 -5.57 -5.25
CA THR A 64 -12.01 -4.28 -5.72
C THR A 64 -11.86 -4.08 -7.23
N GLY A 65 -10.88 -4.73 -7.87
CA GLY A 65 -10.81 -4.82 -9.33
C GLY A 65 -11.99 -5.58 -9.95
N ALA A 66 -12.51 -6.62 -9.28
CA ALA A 66 -13.73 -7.30 -9.73
C ALA A 66 -14.96 -6.39 -9.58
N LEU A 67 -15.05 -5.62 -8.50
CA LEU A 67 -16.10 -4.60 -8.33
C LEU A 67 -16.02 -3.51 -9.39
N ALA A 68 -14.80 -3.07 -9.76
CA ALA A 68 -14.58 -2.10 -10.83
C ALA A 68 -15.14 -2.58 -12.18
N PHE A 69 -15.03 -3.89 -12.47
CA PHE A 69 -15.60 -4.47 -13.68
C PHE A 69 -17.14 -4.39 -13.68
N GLN A 70 -17.77 -4.67 -12.54
CA GLN A 70 -19.22 -4.53 -12.38
C GLN A 70 -19.68 -3.07 -12.55
N ILE A 71 -18.97 -2.12 -11.92
CA ILE A 71 -19.27 -0.68 -12.00
C ILE A 71 -19.07 -0.14 -13.43
N ALA A 72 -18.08 -0.65 -14.14
CA ALA A 72 -17.79 -0.23 -15.51
C ALA A 72 -18.81 -0.77 -16.54
N ARG A 73 -19.77 -1.63 -16.13
CA ARG A 73 -20.80 -2.23 -16.99
C ARG A 73 -20.22 -2.84 -18.28
N GLY A 74 -19.10 -3.55 -18.15
CA GLY A 74 -18.43 -4.21 -19.28
C GLY A 74 -17.53 -3.33 -20.14
N ASN A 75 -17.40 -2.03 -19.84
CA ASN A 75 -16.40 -1.18 -20.51
C ASN A 75 -14.99 -1.51 -20.01
N ALA A 76 -14.24 -2.29 -20.79
CA ALA A 76 -12.91 -2.78 -20.45
C ALA A 76 -11.89 -1.68 -20.06
N PRO A 77 -11.69 -0.59 -20.83
CA PRO A 77 -10.73 0.45 -20.45
C PRO A 77 -11.13 1.19 -19.17
N LYS A 78 -12.44 1.43 -18.96
CA LYS A 78 -12.94 2.02 -17.71
C LYS A 78 -12.73 1.08 -16.51
N ALA A 79 -13.01 -0.22 -16.68
CA ALA A 79 -12.80 -1.23 -15.64
C ALA A 79 -11.33 -1.34 -15.23
N GLN A 80 -10.43 -1.31 -16.21
CA GLN A 80 -8.99 -1.35 -15.96
C GLN A 80 -8.52 -0.12 -15.18
N LYS A 81 -8.94 1.08 -15.61
CA LYS A 81 -8.60 2.33 -14.92
C LYS A 81 -9.09 2.33 -13.47
N LEU A 82 -10.34 1.94 -13.24
CA LEU A 82 -10.92 1.84 -11.89
C LEU A 82 -10.20 0.79 -11.03
N SER A 83 -9.86 -0.36 -11.61
CA SER A 83 -9.10 -1.41 -10.89
C SER A 83 -7.75 -0.91 -10.42
N VAL A 84 -7.02 -0.16 -11.27
CA VAL A 84 -5.73 0.42 -10.90
C VAL A 84 -5.90 1.47 -9.80
N ILE A 85 -6.90 2.35 -9.92
CA ILE A 85 -7.18 3.36 -8.89
C ILE A 85 -7.46 2.70 -7.54
N PHE A 86 -8.35 1.71 -7.49
CA PHE A 86 -8.64 1.01 -6.23
C PHE A 86 -7.42 0.27 -5.67
N GLY A 87 -6.60 -0.34 -6.53
CA GLY A 87 -5.34 -0.96 -6.10
C GLY A 87 -4.41 0.05 -5.44
N LEU A 88 -4.21 1.22 -6.04
CA LEU A 88 -3.38 2.29 -5.47
C LEU A 88 -3.96 2.84 -4.17
N LEU A 89 -5.28 2.96 -4.06
CA LEU A 89 -5.93 3.38 -2.81
C LEU A 89 -5.70 2.38 -1.69
N TRP A 90 -5.74 1.07 -1.97
CA TRP A 90 -5.41 0.04 -0.98
C TRP A 90 -3.93 0.06 -0.59
N ALA A 91 -3.03 0.33 -1.51
CA ALA A 91 -1.62 0.51 -1.19
C ALA A 91 -1.37 1.71 -0.26
N LEU A 92 -2.03 2.84 -0.54
CA LEU A 92 -1.99 4.03 0.32
C LEU A 92 -2.60 3.75 1.69
N ALA A 93 -3.75 3.07 1.75
CA ALA A 93 -4.40 2.71 3.00
C ALA A 93 -3.52 1.77 3.85
N ALA A 94 -2.87 0.79 3.24
CA ALA A 94 -1.97 -0.12 3.93
C ALA A 94 -0.74 0.61 4.49
N ALA A 95 -0.12 1.49 3.69
CA ALA A 95 0.99 2.33 4.15
C ALA A 95 0.56 3.29 5.27
N ALA A 96 -0.61 3.90 5.15
CA ALA A 96 -1.18 4.75 6.19
C ALA A 96 -1.40 3.99 7.50
N PHE A 97 -1.93 2.77 7.42
CA PHE A 97 -2.15 1.92 8.59
C PHE A 97 -0.83 1.59 9.31
N LEU A 98 0.23 1.28 8.55
CA LEU A 98 1.59 1.09 9.09
C LEU A 98 2.14 2.37 9.74
N ALA A 99 1.95 3.53 9.11
CA ALA A 99 2.39 4.82 9.67
C ALA A 99 1.64 5.18 10.97
N LEU A 100 0.37 4.75 11.09
CA LEU A 100 -0.47 4.99 12.27
C LEU A 100 -0.36 3.88 13.33
N LEU A 101 0.41 2.83 13.08
CA LEU A 101 0.46 1.64 13.93
C LEU A 101 0.91 1.97 15.36
N ASP A 102 1.82 2.94 15.52
CA ASP A 102 2.22 3.52 16.81
C ASP A 102 1.02 4.08 17.60
N LYS A 103 0.07 4.73 16.91
CA LYS A 103 -1.15 5.28 17.53
C LYS A 103 -2.17 4.23 17.94
N ILE A 104 -2.14 3.06 17.30
CA ILE A 104 -3.13 2.00 17.52
C ILE A 104 -2.65 1.03 18.61
N ILE A 105 -1.36 0.69 18.62
CA ILE A 105 -0.80 -0.35 19.48
C ILE A 105 0.15 0.22 20.56
N GLY A 106 0.41 1.53 20.53
CA GLY A 106 1.30 2.24 21.44
C GLY A 106 2.72 2.42 20.87
N PRO A 107 3.50 3.35 21.46
CA PRO A 107 4.88 3.57 21.05
C PRO A 107 5.73 2.34 21.37
N TRP A 108 6.35 1.80 20.33
CA TRP A 108 7.38 0.77 20.39
C TRP A 108 8.76 1.40 20.46
#